data_AF-A0A522T105-F1
#
_entry.id   AF-A0A522T105-F1
#
_cell.length_a   1.000
_cell.length_b   1.000
_cell.length_c   1.000
_cell.angle_alpha   90.00
_cell.angle_beta   90.00
_cell.angle_gamma   90.00
#
_symmetry.space_group_name_H-M   'P 1'
#
loop_
_entity.id
_entity.type
_entity.pdbx_description
1 polymer ?
#
loop_
_entity_poly.entity_id
_entity_poly.type
_entity_poly.pdbx_seq_one_letter_code
_entity_poly.pdbx_strand_id
1 'polypeptide(L)'
;MSLLHGKDFRPPWPLRSGHIQTMLSSSGVRRLLLPRAAKTVLQGAESVVVDGGSGVRLTGAYTAQKTQPQSRGLAVLFHGWEGSVDSTYVLQTGSRLLADGWDIFRLNFRDHGDSYGLNEALFHSCRLDEVVHALGDIAARWPARPMALAGFSLGGNFALRAAMQTSRVGIPLSYALAVCPIIDPGEGLFSLEETAPWFYQAYFMRKWRHSLLAKQKAFPQHRYFEMSELKQHLRGLTESLVLRHTDFKSLQQYLDGYSVAGDSMQALQIPATILTARDDPVIPIAGFERLELPANVELDIAPYGGHCGFIRDWGMTSYTDDYIAMRFNAVADAAGPAG
;
A
#
# COMPACT_ATOMS: atom_id res chain seq x y z
N MET A 1 -14.30 -1.02 23.06
CA MET A 1 -15.16 -0.28 22.11
C MET A 1 -15.47 -1.20 20.93
N SER A 2 -16.63 -1.08 20.29
CA SER A 2 -16.93 -1.83 19.06
C SER A 2 -15.96 -1.43 17.95
N LEU A 3 -15.50 -2.36 17.12
CA LEU A 3 -14.72 -2.04 15.93
C LEU A 3 -15.55 -1.23 14.93
N LEU A 4 -14.87 -0.38 14.16
CA LEU A 4 -15.45 0.37 13.05
C LEU A 4 -15.69 -0.54 11.85
N HIS A 5 -16.80 -0.35 11.14
CA HIS A 5 -17.12 -1.06 9.90
C HIS A 5 -17.29 -0.08 8.73
N GLY A 6 -16.95 -0.49 7.51
CA GLY A 6 -17.04 0.34 6.30
C GLY A 6 -18.42 0.96 6.09
N LYS A 7 -19.50 0.28 6.50
CA LYS A 7 -20.88 0.81 6.50
C LYS A 7 -21.10 2.05 7.39
N ASP A 8 -20.23 2.28 8.36
CA ASP A 8 -20.27 3.41 9.29
C ASP A 8 -19.69 4.68 8.65
N PHE A 9 -18.93 4.54 7.57
CA PHE A 9 -18.43 5.70 6.83
C PHE A 9 -19.56 6.37 6.02
N ARG A 10 -20.00 7.53 6.51
CA ARG A 10 -21.08 8.34 5.93
C ARG A 10 -20.61 9.77 5.69
N PRO A 11 -19.85 10.03 4.62
CA PRO A 11 -19.36 11.37 4.35
C PRO A 11 -20.51 12.33 3.99
N PRO A 12 -20.38 13.63 4.28
CA PRO A 12 -21.35 14.64 3.87
C PRO A 12 -21.33 14.81 2.35
N TRP A 13 -22.42 15.31 1.77
CA TRP A 13 -22.38 15.79 0.39
C TRP A 13 -21.45 17.03 0.32
N PRO A 14 -20.55 17.15 -0.68
CA PRO A 14 -20.39 16.33 -1.88
C PRO A 14 -19.33 15.20 -1.77
N LEU A 15 -18.73 14.96 -0.60
CA LEU A 15 -17.75 13.89 -0.34
C LEU A 15 -18.33 12.45 -0.47
N ARG A 16 -19.59 12.31 -0.86
CA ARG A 16 -20.21 11.04 -1.29
C ARG A 16 -19.89 10.65 -2.73
N SER A 17 -19.20 11.51 -3.49
CA SER A 17 -18.72 11.17 -4.82
C SER A 17 -17.40 10.41 -4.74
N GLY A 18 -17.38 9.18 -5.26
CA GLY A 18 -16.16 8.36 -5.37
C GLY A 18 -15.04 9.05 -6.14
N HIS A 19 -15.37 9.86 -7.16
CA HIS A 19 -14.38 10.66 -7.88
C HIS A 19 -13.77 11.76 -7.01
N ILE A 20 -14.59 12.51 -6.27
CA ILE A 20 -14.10 13.57 -5.37
C ILE A 20 -13.21 12.98 -4.28
N GLN A 21 -13.63 11.87 -3.66
CA GLN A 21 -12.83 11.14 -2.68
C GLN A 21 -11.47 10.71 -3.25
N THR A 22 -11.48 10.10 -4.43
CA THR A 22 -10.26 9.62 -5.10
C THR A 22 -9.31 10.77 -5.46
N MET A 23 -9.84 11.83 -6.07
CA MET A 23 -9.05 12.98 -6.50
C MET A 23 -8.43 13.68 -5.29
N LEU A 24 -9.21 13.91 -4.22
CA LEU A 24 -8.69 14.54 -3.01
C LEU A 24 -7.64 13.66 -2.34
N SER A 25 -7.80 12.33 -2.34
CA SER A 25 -6.85 11.40 -1.74
C SER A 25 -5.43 11.61 -2.24
N SER A 26 -5.30 11.81 -3.56
CA SER A 26 -4.03 11.97 -4.26
C SER A 26 -3.64 13.42 -4.54
N SER A 27 -4.39 14.40 -4.04
CA SER A 27 -4.19 15.83 -4.35
C SER A 27 -3.15 16.50 -3.45
N GLY A 28 -2.34 17.37 -4.06
CA GLY A 28 -1.45 18.29 -3.31
C GLY A 28 -2.24 19.28 -2.43
N VAL A 29 -3.46 19.64 -2.84
CA VAL A 29 -4.35 20.51 -2.07
C VAL A 29 -4.72 19.89 -0.73
N ARG A 30 -5.16 18.61 -0.71
CA ARG A 30 -5.41 17.89 0.54
C ARG A 30 -4.17 17.91 1.43
N ARG A 31 -2.99 17.63 0.88
CA ARG A 31 -1.73 17.63 1.63
C ARG A 31 -1.44 18.97 2.33
N LEU A 32 -1.84 20.09 1.74
CA LEU A 32 -1.70 21.44 2.33
C LEU A 32 -2.73 21.72 3.43
N LEU A 33 -3.96 21.23 3.26
CA LEU A 33 -5.08 21.46 4.18
C LEU A 33 -5.06 20.55 5.42
N LEU A 34 -4.26 19.49 5.42
CA LEU A 34 -4.18 18.57 6.56
C LEU A 34 -3.69 19.25 7.84
N PRO A 35 -4.26 18.89 9.00
CA PRO A 35 -3.79 19.38 10.28
C PRO A 35 -2.34 18.93 10.54
N ARG A 36 -1.60 19.70 11.35
CA ARG A 36 -0.21 19.33 11.72
C ARG A 36 -0.13 17.95 12.39
N ALA A 37 -1.16 17.58 13.14
CA ALA A 37 -1.30 16.27 13.78
C ALA A 37 -1.19 15.10 12.78
N ALA A 38 -1.62 15.29 11.52
CA ALA A 38 -1.55 14.29 10.46
C ALA A 38 -0.13 14.07 9.87
N LYS A 39 0.88 14.76 10.42
CA LYS A 39 2.28 14.69 9.96
C LYS A 39 3.27 14.51 11.11
N THR A 40 2.80 14.27 12.33
CA THR A 40 3.65 14.00 13.50
C THR A 40 4.58 12.81 13.31
N VAL A 41 4.24 11.83 12.46
CA VAL A 41 5.12 10.71 12.13
C VAL A 41 6.44 11.12 11.48
N LEU A 42 6.53 12.34 10.93
CA LEU A 42 7.78 12.90 10.42
C LEU A 42 8.71 13.38 11.53
N GLN A 43 8.18 13.68 12.72
CA GLN A 43 8.97 14.25 13.82
C GLN A 43 9.78 13.15 14.48
N GLY A 44 11.11 13.19 14.31
CA GLY A 44 12.00 12.13 14.77
C GLY A 44 11.98 10.88 13.89
N ALA A 45 11.52 11.00 12.64
CA ALA A 45 11.65 9.93 11.66
C ALA A 45 13.11 9.74 11.24
N GLU A 46 13.60 8.51 11.32
CA GLU A 46 14.93 8.11 10.89
C GLU A 46 14.83 7.46 9.51
N SER A 47 15.58 7.96 8.54
CA SER A 47 15.67 7.32 7.22
C SER A 47 16.54 6.07 7.32
N VAL A 48 16.03 4.94 6.85
CA VAL A 48 16.70 3.64 6.96
C VAL A 48 16.77 2.96 5.60
N VAL A 49 17.88 2.26 5.36
CA VAL A 49 17.99 1.27 4.29
C VAL A 49 17.84 -0.11 4.90
N VAL A 50 16.88 -0.89 4.39
CA VAL A 50 16.58 -2.26 4.82
C VAL A 50 17.03 -3.26 3.77
N ASP A 51 17.39 -4.44 4.24
CA ASP A 51 17.86 -5.54 3.39
C ASP A 51 16.67 -6.22 2.69
N GLY A 52 16.66 -6.15 1.35
CA GLY A 52 15.68 -6.82 0.50
C GLY A 52 16.13 -8.23 0.08
N GLY A 53 17.24 -8.74 0.60
CA GLY A 53 17.82 -10.02 0.20
C GLY A 53 18.54 -9.95 -1.15
N SER A 54 19.46 -10.89 -1.38
CA SER A 54 20.24 -11.00 -2.63
C SER A 54 20.88 -9.68 -3.11
N GLY A 55 21.33 -8.85 -2.17
CA GLY A 55 21.97 -7.54 -2.46
C GLY A 55 21.01 -6.40 -2.79
N VAL A 56 19.69 -6.65 -2.76
CA VAL A 56 18.66 -5.62 -2.93
C VAL A 56 18.58 -4.75 -1.69
N ARG A 57 18.44 -3.44 -1.90
CA ARG A 57 18.29 -2.45 -0.83
C ARG A 57 17.01 -1.66 -1.02
N LEU A 58 16.15 -1.64 0.00
CA LEU A 58 14.95 -0.80 0.02
C LEU A 58 15.12 0.34 1.02
N THR A 59 14.41 1.45 0.82
CA THR A 59 14.41 2.56 1.80
C THR A 59 13.13 2.55 2.62
N GLY A 60 13.21 3.14 3.81
CA GLY A 60 12.06 3.38 4.64
C GLY A 60 12.33 4.46 5.66
N ALA A 61 11.35 4.70 6.51
CA ALA A 61 11.47 5.61 7.64
C ALA A 61 10.90 4.97 8.90
N TYR A 62 11.72 4.88 9.94
CA TYR A 62 11.32 4.42 11.26
C TYR A 62 11.00 5.63 12.16
N THR A 63 9.91 5.57 12.91
CA THR A 63 9.56 6.58 13.91
C THR A 63 9.14 5.88 15.20
N ALA A 64 9.94 6.04 16.26
CA ALA A 64 9.60 5.53 17.57
C ALA A 64 8.46 6.33 18.23
N GLN A 65 7.55 5.64 18.89
CA GLN A 65 6.49 6.26 19.68
C GLN A 65 7.05 6.87 20.98
N LYS A 66 6.41 7.93 21.48
CA LYS A 66 6.80 8.63 22.72
C LYS A 66 5.62 8.81 23.69
N THR A 67 4.51 8.14 23.40
CA THR A 67 3.24 8.31 24.12
C THR A 67 3.16 7.38 25.32
N GLN A 68 3.72 6.18 25.21
CA GLN A 68 3.67 5.11 26.21
C GLN A 68 5.08 4.74 26.68
N PRO A 69 5.26 4.21 27.91
CA PRO A 69 6.57 3.71 28.39
C PRO A 69 7.12 2.55 27.55
N GLN A 70 6.23 1.72 27.02
CA GLN A 70 6.53 0.63 26.11
C GLN A 70 5.63 0.73 24.87
N SER A 71 6.19 0.36 23.72
CA SER A 71 5.46 0.33 22.46
C SER A 71 4.34 -0.71 22.51
N ARG A 72 3.18 -0.37 21.95
CA ARG A 72 2.07 -1.33 21.77
C ARG A 72 2.35 -2.35 20.67
N GLY A 73 3.40 -2.14 19.88
CA GLY A 73 3.77 -2.99 18.76
C GLY A 73 4.41 -2.20 17.63
N LEU A 74 4.81 -2.90 16.57
CA LEU A 74 5.36 -2.31 15.36
C LEU A 74 4.31 -2.32 14.24
N ALA A 75 3.93 -1.14 13.77
CA ALA A 75 3.09 -0.98 12.60
C ALA A 75 3.94 -0.70 11.36
N VAL A 76 3.84 -1.57 10.35
CA VAL A 76 4.46 -1.37 9.04
C VAL A 76 3.43 -0.84 8.05
N LEU A 77 3.79 0.20 7.29
CA LEU A 77 2.90 0.87 6.34
C LEU A 77 3.45 0.82 4.92
N PHE A 78 2.65 0.33 3.97
CA PHE A 78 2.96 0.25 2.54
C PHE A 78 2.16 1.25 1.73
N HIS A 79 2.85 2.03 0.90
CA HIS A 79 2.22 2.98 -0.03
C HIS A 79 1.64 2.29 -1.28
N GLY A 80 0.78 2.99 -2.01
CA GLY A 80 0.27 2.57 -3.32
C GLY A 80 1.25 2.85 -4.47
N TRP A 81 0.87 2.48 -5.70
CA TRP A 81 1.73 2.64 -6.88
C TRP A 81 2.12 4.11 -7.12
N GLU A 82 3.40 4.35 -7.43
CA GLU A 82 3.96 5.70 -7.61
C GLU A 82 3.73 6.64 -6.40
N GLY A 83 3.70 6.03 -5.21
CA GLY A 83 3.68 6.69 -3.91
C GLY A 83 5.07 6.72 -3.26
N SER A 84 5.08 7.03 -1.97
CA SER A 84 6.26 6.91 -1.10
C SER A 84 5.84 6.85 0.37
N VAL A 85 6.82 6.69 1.26
CA VAL A 85 6.65 6.87 2.73
C VAL A 85 6.04 8.22 3.14
N ASP A 86 6.05 9.21 2.25
CA ASP A 86 5.48 10.55 2.49
C ASP A 86 4.11 10.75 1.82
N SER A 87 3.51 9.67 1.30
CA SER A 87 2.13 9.71 0.82
C SER A 87 1.19 10.13 1.94
N THR A 88 0.22 10.98 1.61
CA THR A 88 -0.69 11.57 2.59
C THR A 88 -1.36 10.54 3.52
N TYR A 89 -1.91 9.45 2.96
CA TYR A 89 -2.55 8.41 3.76
C TYR A 89 -1.56 7.64 4.65
N VAL A 90 -0.30 7.44 4.20
CA VAL A 90 0.75 6.81 5.02
C VAL A 90 1.11 7.71 6.19
N LEU A 91 1.27 9.02 5.96
CA LEU A 91 1.59 9.99 7.00
C LEU A 91 0.47 10.07 8.05
N GLN A 92 -0.78 10.18 7.59
CA GLN A 92 -1.93 10.27 8.46
C GLN A 92 -2.11 9.02 9.34
N THR A 93 -2.08 7.84 8.73
CA THR A 93 -2.23 6.57 9.45
C THR A 93 -1.07 6.36 10.42
N GLY A 94 0.18 6.64 10.02
CA GLY A 94 1.33 6.56 10.91
C GLY A 94 1.22 7.53 12.10
N SER A 95 0.81 8.77 11.85
CA SER A 95 0.56 9.76 12.91
C SER A 95 -0.54 9.35 13.87
N ARG A 96 -1.61 8.75 13.36
CA ARG A 96 -2.73 8.26 14.15
C ARG A 96 -2.30 7.10 15.05
N LEU A 97 -1.52 6.16 14.52
CA LEU A 97 -1.00 5.00 15.25
C LEU A 97 0.05 5.40 16.31
N LEU A 98 0.91 6.38 16.02
CA LEU A 98 1.85 6.95 17.02
C LEU A 98 1.11 7.53 18.22
N ALA A 99 -0.02 8.19 17.98
CA ALA A 99 -0.85 8.73 19.06
C ALA A 99 -1.41 7.63 19.97
N ASP A 100 -1.56 6.40 19.47
CA ASP A 100 -1.95 5.23 20.27
C ASP A 100 -0.75 4.49 20.88
N GLY A 101 0.49 4.91 20.59
CA GLY A 101 1.71 4.32 21.15
C GLY A 101 2.27 3.15 20.33
N TRP A 102 2.08 3.13 19.02
CA TRP A 102 2.74 2.19 18.09
C TRP A 102 4.03 2.76 17.54
N ASP A 103 5.10 1.97 17.52
CA ASP A 103 6.25 2.28 16.67
C ASP A 103 5.85 2.11 15.19
N ILE A 104 6.34 2.98 14.33
CA ILE A 104 5.96 2.99 12.92
C ILE A 104 7.17 2.75 12.02
N PHE A 105 7.03 1.81 11.09
CA PHE A 105 7.93 1.70 9.95
C PHE A 105 7.16 1.96 8.66
N ARG A 106 7.59 2.95 7.87
CA ARG A 106 7.05 3.24 6.54
C ARG A 106 8.05 2.71 5.51
N LEU A 107 7.65 1.80 4.63
CA LEU A 107 8.54 1.21 3.62
C LEU A 107 8.30 1.85 2.25
N ASN A 108 9.38 2.17 1.53
CA ASN A 108 9.32 2.39 0.09
C ASN A 108 9.60 1.07 -0.64
N PHE A 109 8.82 0.79 -1.66
CA PHE A 109 9.20 -0.23 -2.65
C PHE A 109 10.39 0.26 -3.48
N ARG A 110 11.04 -0.67 -4.20
CA ARG A 110 12.10 -0.35 -5.16
C ARG A 110 11.64 0.78 -6.10
N ASP A 111 12.57 1.66 -6.45
CA ASP A 111 12.34 2.82 -7.33
C ASP A 111 11.29 3.82 -6.81
N HIS A 112 10.83 3.71 -5.56
CA HIS A 112 9.93 4.69 -4.94
C HIS A 112 10.67 5.51 -3.86
N GLY A 113 10.15 6.70 -3.55
CA GLY A 113 10.76 7.59 -2.55
C GLY A 113 12.20 7.98 -2.89
N ASP A 114 12.44 8.34 -4.15
CA ASP A 114 13.75 8.77 -4.70
C ASP A 114 14.87 7.72 -4.60
N SER A 115 14.51 6.44 -4.46
CA SER A 115 15.46 5.32 -4.36
C SER A 115 15.94 4.75 -5.71
N TYR A 116 15.70 5.47 -6.82
CA TYR A 116 15.96 5.00 -8.19
C TYR A 116 17.38 4.49 -8.44
N GLY A 117 18.38 5.04 -7.73
CA GLY A 117 19.79 4.65 -7.87
C GLY A 117 20.26 3.53 -6.95
N LEU A 118 19.39 2.94 -6.12
CA LEU A 118 19.82 1.94 -5.14
C LEU A 118 20.01 0.54 -5.72
N ASN A 119 19.19 0.19 -6.71
CA ASN A 119 19.18 -1.12 -7.35
C ASN A 119 19.15 -0.92 -8.87
N GLU A 120 19.87 -1.73 -9.64
CA GLU A 120 19.89 -1.59 -11.10
C GLU A 120 18.58 -2.05 -11.75
N ALA A 121 18.11 -3.26 -11.44
CA ALA A 121 16.86 -3.76 -12.01
C ALA A 121 15.64 -2.89 -11.63
N LEU A 122 14.63 -2.87 -12.50
CA LEU A 122 13.39 -2.09 -12.33
C LEU A 122 12.45 -2.70 -11.29
N PHE A 123 11.68 -1.84 -10.61
CA PHE A 123 10.49 -2.25 -9.88
C PHE A 123 9.42 -2.85 -10.80
N HIS A 124 8.76 -3.90 -10.31
CA HIS A 124 7.52 -4.44 -10.86
C HIS A 124 6.72 -5.15 -9.75
N SER A 125 5.41 -5.32 -9.94
CA SER A 125 4.48 -5.81 -8.92
C SER A 125 4.79 -7.23 -8.43
N CYS A 126 5.43 -8.07 -9.25
CA CYS A 126 5.83 -9.42 -8.84
C CYS A 126 7.09 -9.49 -7.95
N ARG A 127 7.78 -8.39 -7.61
CA ARG A 127 8.94 -8.39 -6.70
C ARG A 127 8.52 -8.52 -5.22
N LEU A 128 7.87 -9.63 -4.87
CA LEU A 128 7.39 -9.88 -3.50
C LEU A 128 8.53 -10.25 -2.56
N ASP A 129 9.49 -11.06 -3.03
CA ASP A 129 10.56 -11.60 -2.18
C ASP A 129 11.37 -10.51 -1.50
N GLU A 130 11.68 -9.40 -2.20
CA GLU A 130 12.41 -8.28 -1.61
C GLU A 130 11.64 -7.58 -0.49
N VAL A 131 10.31 -7.56 -0.58
CA VAL A 131 9.44 -7.00 0.45
C VAL A 131 9.37 -7.93 1.66
N VAL A 132 9.33 -9.25 1.43
CA VAL A 132 9.34 -10.25 2.51
C VAL A 132 10.67 -10.23 3.27
N HIS A 133 11.81 -10.16 2.59
CA HIS A 133 13.12 -10.02 3.24
C HIS A 133 13.21 -8.71 4.04
N ALA A 134 12.74 -7.60 3.47
CA ALA A 134 12.70 -6.32 4.18
C ALA A 134 11.83 -6.38 5.44
N LEU A 135 10.68 -7.06 5.41
CA LEU A 135 9.86 -7.27 6.61
C LEU A 135 10.60 -8.09 7.69
N GLY A 136 11.40 -9.08 7.29
CA GLY A 136 12.25 -9.84 8.22
C GLY A 136 13.34 -8.98 8.87
N ASP A 137 14.05 -8.18 8.06
CA ASP A 137 15.06 -7.24 8.55
C ASP A 137 14.46 -6.18 9.49
N ILE A 138 13.30 -5.63 9.14
CA ILE A 138 12.53 -4.71 9.99
C ILE A 138 12.17 -5.38 11.33
N ALA A 139 11.64 -6.60 11.29
CA ALA A 139 11.23 -7.33 12.49
C ALA A 139 12.40 -7.70 13.41
N ALA A 140 13.62 -7.83 12.86
CA ALA A 140 14.84 -8.10 13.61
C ALA A 140 15.42 -6.82 14.25
N ARG A 141 15.39 -5.68 13.54
CA ARG A 141 15.91 -4.40 14.05
C ARG A 141 15.02 -3.76 15.10
N TRP A 142 13.70 -3.90 14.97
CA TRP A 142 12.71 -3.36 15.91
C TRP A 142 11.77 -4.47 16.39
N PRO A 143 12.13 -5.21 17.45
CA PRO A 143 11.42 -6.41 17.88
C PRO A 143 10.13 -6.11 18.67
N ALA A 144 9.55 -4.91 18.58
CA ALA A 144 8.28 -4.58 19.25
C ALA A 144 7.16 -5.50 18.75
N ARG A 145 6.36 -6.02 19.68
CA ARG A 145 5.28 -6.98 19.40
C ARG A 145 3.93 -6.48 19.93
N PRO A 146 2.83 -6.81 19.24
CA PRO A 146 2.75 -7.49 17.94
C PRO A 146 3.28 -6.65 16.76
N MET A 147 3.58 -7.30 15.64
CA MET A 147 3.85 -6.62 14.37
C MET A 147 2.59 -6.66 13.51
N ALA A 148 2.14 -5.52 13.01
CA ALA A 148 0.96 -5.40 12.16
C ALA A 148 1.30 -4.64 10.88
N LEU A 149 0.65 -5.00 9.76
CA LEU A 149 0.94 -4.47 8.43
C LEU A 149 -0.31 -3.83 7.82
N ALA A 150 -0.20 -2.59 7.34
CA ALA A 150 -1.26 -1.96 6.56
C ALA A 150 -0.72 -1.54 5.18
N GLY A 151 -1.52 -1.74 4.13
CA GLY A 151 -1.16 -1.34 2.77
C GLY A 151 -2.32 -0.72 2.01
N PHE A 152 -2.00 0.23 1.13
CA PHE A 152 -2.99 0.98 0.35
C PHE A 152 -2.83 0.66 -1.14
N SER A 153 -3.93 0.39 -1.85
CA SER A 153 -3.93 0.11 -3.29
C SER A 153 -2.96 -1.03 -3.65
N LEU A 154 -1.97 -0.80 -4.54
CA LEU A 154 -0.90 -1.76 -4.81
C LEU A 154 -0.17 -2.22 -3.54
N GLY A 155 0.04 -1.32 -2.57
CA GLY A 155 0.61 -1.67 -1.27
C GLY A 155 -0.28 -2.61 -0.45
N GLY A 156 -1.61 -2.53 -0.62
CA GLY A 156 -2.57 -3.46 -0.02
C GLY A 156 -2.45 -4.86 -0.62
N ASN A 157 -2.25 -4.95 -1.94
CA ASN A 157 -1.94 -6.21 -2.61
C ASN A 157 -0.60 -6.80 -2.10
N PHE A 158 0.45 -5.99 -1.99
CA PHE A 158 1.71 -6.43 -1.38
C PHE A 158 1.51 -6.88 0.07
N ALA A 159 0.69 -6.18 0.87
CA ALA A 159 0.43 -6.55 2.25
C ALA A 159 -0.22 -7.94 2.37
N LEU A 160 -1.25 -8.22 1.55
CA LEU A 160 -1.91 -9.53 1.51
C LEU A 160 -0.95 -10.63 1.07
N ARG A 161 -0.21 -10.42 -0.03
CA ARG A 161 0.74 -11.42 -0.54
C ARG A 161 1.91 -11.66 0.41
N ALA A 162 2.44 -10.61 1.04
CA ALA A 162 3.50 -10.75 2.03
C ALA A 162 3.00 -11.52 3.25
N ALA A 163 1.80 -11.22 3.76
CA ALA A 163 1.19 -11.93 4.88
C ALA A 163 1.02 -13.44 4.63
N MET A 164 0.78 -13.85 3.38
CA MET A 164 0.75 -15.28 3.02
C MET A 164 2.12 -15.97 3.11
N GLN A 165 3.22 -15.22 3.01
CA GLN A 165 4.58 -15.74 3.08
C GLN A 165 5.19 -15.64 4.47
N THR A 166 4.83 -14.63 5.28
CA THR A 166 5.49 -14.34 6.57
C THR A 166 5.54 -15.54 7.51
N SER A 167 4.45 -16.31 7.62
CA SER A 167 4.42 -17.51 8.48
C SER A 167 5.37 -18.61 8.01
N ARG A 168 5.59 -18.73 6.68
CA ARG A 168 6.48 -19.75 6.10
C ARG A 168 7.95 -19.44 6.35
N VAL A 169 8.29 -18.15 6.42
CA VAL A 169 9.67 -17.67 6.61
C VAL A 169 9.94 -17.19 8.04
N GLY A 170 9.03 -17.45 8.98
CA GLY A 170 9.22 -17.14 10.40
C GLY A 170 9.17 -15.65 10.75
N ILE A 171 8.59 -14.80 9.89
CA ILE A 171 8.36 -13.38 10.21
C ILE A 171 7.12 -13.29 11.10
N PRO A 172 7.24 -12.75 12.33
CA PRO A 172 6.17 -12.73 13.33
C PRO A 172 5.16 -11.60 13.09
N LEU A 173 4.56 -11.59 11.90
CA LEU A 173 3.45 -10.73 11.55
C LEU A 173 2.16 -11.28 12.18
N SER A 174 1.45 -10.45 12.94
CA SER A 174 0.24 -10.85 13.67
C SER A 174 -1.05 -10.48 12.95
N TYR A 175 -1.01 -9.47 12.07
CA TYR A 175 -2.20 -8.96 11.40
C TYR A 175 -1.87 -8.18 10.12
N ALA A 176 -2.75 -8.28 9.11
CA ALA A 176 -2.64 -7.51 7.87
C ALA A 176 -3.94 -6.76 7.53
N LEU A 177 -3.82 -5.53 7.03
CA LEU A 177 -4.97 -4.73 6.59
C LEU A 177 -4.71 -4.10 5.23
N ALA A 178 -5.57 -4.37 4.26
CA ALA A 178 -5.47 -3.85 2.91
C ALA A 178 -6.60 -2.87 2.61
N VAL A 179 -6.27 -1.65 2.20
CA VAL A 179 -7.23 -0.60 1.81
C VAL A 179 -7.27 -0.48 0.28
N CYS A 180 -8.44 -0.68 -0.31
CA CYS A 180 -8.70 -0.69 -1.75
C CYS A 180 -7.63 -1.48 -2.56
N PRO A 181 -7.21 -2.70 -2.15
CA PRO A 181 -6.16 -3.41 -2.84
C PRO A 181 -6.54 -3.75 -4.28
N ILE A 182 -5.55 -3.78 -5.17
CA ILE A 182 -5.75 -4.41 -6.48
C ILE A 182 -5.87 -5.92 -6.30
N ILE A 183 -7.06 -6.45 -6.60
CA ILE A 183 -7.38 -7.88 -6.46
C ILE A 183 -7.00 -8.64 -7.71
N ASP A 184 -7.58 -8.24 -8.85
CA ASP A 184 -7.27 -8.77 -10.18
C ASP A 184 -6.58 -7.67 -10.99
N PRO A 185 -5.27 -7.82 -11.29
CA PRO A 185 -4.55 -6.82 -12.05
C PRO A 185 -4.93 -6.73 -13.52
N GLY A 186 -5.44 -7.82 -14.11
CA GLY A 186 -5.97 -7.82 -15.47
C GLY A 186 -7.23 -6.99 -15.56
N GLU A 187 -8.18 -7.20 -14.65
CA GLU A 187 -9.39 -6.37 -14.56
C GLU A 187 -9.07 -4.92 -14.18
N GLY A 188 -8.12 -4.71 -13.25
CA GLY A 188 -7.69 -3.37 -12.87
C GLY A 188 -7.07 -2.59 -14.03
N LEU A 189 -6.20 -3.24 -14.82
CA LEU A 189 -5.62 -2.66 -16.02
C LEU A 189 -6.69 -2.33 -17.05
N PHE A 190 -7.59 -3.27 -17.36
CA PHE A 190 -8.69 -3.06 -18.29
C PHE A 190 -9.63 -1.92 -17.84
N SER A 191 -10.02 -1.92 -16.56
CA SER A 191 -10.87 -0.90 -15.96
C SER A 191 -10.28 0.50 -16.13
N LEU A 192 -8.99 0.65 -15.82
CA LEU A 192 -8.30 1.94 -15.88
C LEU A 192 -8.13 2.48 -17.31
N GLU A 193 -8.10 1.59 -18.31
CA GLU A 193 -8.00 1.98 -19.73
C GLU A 193 -9.36 2.28 -20.36
N GLU A 194 -10.36 1.43 -20.11
CA GLU A 194 -11.62 1.43 -20.88
C GLU A 194 -12.79 2.09 -20.16
N THR A 195 -12.80 2.07 -18.82
CA THR A 195 -13.98 2.46 -18.03
C THR A 195 -13.73 3.68 -17.14
N ALA A 196 -12.52 3.80 -16.60
CA ALA A 196 -12.16 4.92 -15.75
C ALA A 196 -12.04 6.20 -16.61
N PRO A 197 -12.43 7.37 -16.06
CA PRO A 197 -12.18 8.63 -16.72
C PRO A 197 -10.69 8.82 -17.12
N TRP A 198 -10.45 9.30 -18.33
CA TRP A 198 -9.12 9.42 -18.95
C TRP A 198 -8.06 10.11 -18.06
N PHE A 199 -8.49 11.02 -17.18
CA PHE A 199 -7.58 11.76 -16.30
C PHE A 199 -6.91 10.88 -15.25
N TYR A 200 -7.50 9.74 -14.87
CA TYR A 200 -6.84 8.78 -13.98
C TYR A 200 -5.66 8.11 -14.67
N GLN A 201 -5.87 7.59 -15.88
CA GLN A 201 -4.81 7.00 -16.69
C GLN A 201 -3.71 8.03 -16.96
N ALA A 202 -4.07 9.26 -17.35
CA ALA A 202 -3.11 10.34 -17.57
C ALA A 202 -2.29 10.68 -16.32
N TYR A 203 -2.92 10.70 -15.14
CA TYR A 203 -2.25 10.93 -13.86
C TYR A 203 -1.20 9.85 -13.56
N PHE A 204 -1.58 8.57 -13.63
CA PHE A 204 -0.67 7.46 -13.35
C PHE A 204 0.46 7.37 -14.37
N MET A 205 0.15 7.50 -15.67
CA MET A 205 1.15 7.48 -16.73
C MET A 205 2.16 8.62 -16.61
N ARG A 206 1.72 9.82 -16.20
CA ARG A 206 2.64 10.94 -15.96
C ARG A 206 3.64 10.62 -14.85
N LYS A 207 3.18 10.07 -13.73
CA LYS A 207 4.05 9.68 -12.61
C LYS A 207 5.00 8.57 -13.01
N TRP A 208 4.49 7.51 -13.60
CA TRP A 208 5.31 6.34 -13.94
C TRP A 208 6.38 6.68 -14.99
N ARG A 209 6.06 7.47 -16.02
CA ARG A 209 7.05 7.95 -16.99
C ARG A 209 8.15 8.79 -16.32
N HIS A 210 7.80 9.61 -15.32
CA HIS A 210 8.78 10.36 -14.55
C HIS A 210 9.73 9.41 -13.78
N SER A 211 9.18 8.40 -13.12
CA SER A 211 9.95 7.37 -12.39
C SER A 211 10.89 6.58 -13.30
N LEU A 212 10.42 6.18 -14.48
CA LEU A 212 11.25 5.52 -15.49
C LEU A 212 12.39 6.43 -15.98
N LEU A 213 12.11 7.70 -16.24
CA LEU A 213 13.15 8.68 -16.63
C LEU A 213 14.16 8.91 -15.49
N ALA A 214 13.72 8.96 -14.24
CA ALA A 214 14.59 9.09 -13.07
C ALA A 214 15.51 7.87 -12.92
N LYS A 215 14.98 6.66 -13.13
CA LYS A 215 15.75 5.42 -13.18
C LYS A 215 16.79 5.42 -14.30
N GLN A 216 16.39 5.81 -15.51
CA GLN A 216 17.28 5.93 -16.65
C GLN A 216 18.42 6.92 -16.38
N LYS A 217 18.14 8.01 -15.67
CA LYS A 217 19.17 8.97 -15.24
C LYS A 217 20.12 8.39 -14.19
N ALA A 218 19.62 7.56 -13.27
CA ALA A 218 20.42 6.95 -12.22
C ALA A 218 21.40 5.88 -12.74
N PHE A 219 21.06 5.23 -13.85
CA PHE A 219 21.91 4.23 -14.52
C PHE A 219 22.02 4.54 -16.03
N PRO A 220 22.80 5.58 -16.42
CA PRO A 220 22.87 6.06 -17.79
C PRO A 220 23.48 5.06 -18.77
N GLN A 221 24.22 4.06 -18.27
CA GLN A 221 24.81 2.99 -19.07
C GLN A 221 23.79 1.93 -19.54
N HIS A 222 22.64 1.84 -18.88
CA HIS A 222 21.59 0.88 -19.19
C HIS A 222 20.49 1.52 -20.02
N ARG A 223 19.93 0.78 -20.99
CA ARG A 223 18.80 1.27 -21.78
C ARG A 223 17.53 0.55 -21.34
N TYR A 224 16.79 1.17 -20.42
CA TYR A 224 15.57 0.57 -19.88
C TYR A 224 14.40 0.61 -20.87
N PHE A 225 14.33 1.64 -21.71
CA PHE A 225 13.22 1.78 -22.65
C PHE A 225 13.64 2.56 -23.88
N GLU A 226 12.85 2.38 -24.93
CA GLU A 226 12.79 3.24 -26.09
C GLU A 226 11.88 4.45 -25.84
N MET A 227 12.17 5.56 -26.52
CA MET A 227 11.27 6.71 -26.50
C MET A 227 9.89 6.39 -27.08
N SER A 228 9.80 5.41 -27.99
CA SER A 228 8.53 4.90 -28.50
C SER A 228 7.73 4.15 -27.45
N GLU A 229 8.38 3.35 -26.60
CA GLU A 229 7.74 2.61 -25.51
C GLU A 229 7.15 3.57 -24.47
N LEU A 230 7.90 4.60 -24.06
CA LEU A 230 7.38 5.61 -23.12
C LEU A 230 6.11 6.33 -23.61
N LYS A 231 5.93 6.45 -24.94
CA LYS A 231 4.75 7.12 -25.53
C LYS A 231 3.52 6.23 -25.56
N GLN A 232 3.65 4.93 -25.31
CA GLN A 232 2.53 4.01 -25.29
C GLN A 232 1.58 4.31 -24.12
N HIS A 233 0.35 3.83 -24.26
CA HIS A 233 -0.62 3.68 -23.17
C HIS A 233 -0.15 2.68 -22.11
N LEU A 234 -0.89 2.61 -21.01
CA LEU A 234 -0.55 1.83 -19.83
C LEU A 234 -0.23 0.37 -20.16
N ARG A 235 -1.13 -0.35 -20.84
CA ARG A 235 -0.93 -1.75 -21.24
C ARG A 235 0.34 -1.97 -22.05
N GLY A 236 0.56 -1.14 -23.08
CA GLY A 236 1.73 -1.28 -23.94
C GLY A 236 3.05 -1.03 -23.21
N LEU A 237 3.11 0.02 -22.37
CA LEU A 237 4.31 0.30 -21.59
C LEU A 237 4.55 -0.79 -20.53
N THR A 238 3.49 -1.35 -19.93
CA THR A 238 3.59 -2.51 -19.03
C THR A 238 4.09 -3.74 -19.75
N GLU A 239 3.53 -4.07 -20.93
CA GLU A 239 3.99 -5.20 -21.74
C GLU A 239 5.46 -5.04 -22.14
N SER A 240 5.87 -3.83 -22.55
CA SER A 240 7.26 -3.53 -22.88
C SER A 240 8.19 -3.71 -21.68
N LEU A 241 7.78 -3.25 -20.49
CA LEU A 241 8.55 -3.47 -19.26
C LEU A 241 8.68 -4.95 -18.94
N VAL A 242 7.57 -5.70 -19.01
CA VAL A 242 7.49 -7.12 -18.70
C VAL A 242 8.42 -7.92 -19.62
N LEU A 243 8.26 -7.78 -20.94
CA LEU A 243 9.00 -8.57 -21.91
C LEU A 243 10.50 -8.27 -21.94
N ARG A 244 10.92 -7.08 -21.49
CA ARG A 244 12.33 -6.66 -21.52
C ARG A 244 13.07 -6.87 -20.20
N HIS A 245 12.38 -6.78 -19.07
CA HIS A 245 13.03 -6.64 -17.75
C HIS A 245 12.58 -7.69 -16.73
N THR A 246 11.82 -8.69 -17.16
CA THR A 246 11.34 -9.76 -16.29
C THR A 246 11.44 -11.12 -16.97
N ASP A 247 11.30 -12.19 -16.20
CA ASP A 247 11.28 -13.56 -16.71
C ASP A 247 9.89 -14.02 -17.20
N PHE A 248 8.89 -13.13 -17.15
CA PHE A 248 7.54 -13.43 -17.62
C PHE A 248 7.48 -13.42 -19.15
N LYS A 249 6.80 -14.43 -19.72
CA LYS A 249 6.68 -14.64 -21.17
C LYS A 249 5.59 -13.79 -21.82
N SER A 250 4.70 -13.22 -21.02
CA SER A 250 3.60 -12.39 -21.51
C SER A 250 3.13 -11.42 -20.43
N LEU A 251 2.44 -10.36 -20.85
CA LEU A 251 1.75 -9.45 -19.95
C LEU A 251 0.77 -10.20 -19.03
N GLN A 252 -0.01 -11.14 -19.58
CA GLN A 252 -0.97 -11.91 -18.80
C GLN A 252 -0.28 -12.71 -17.68
N GLN A 253 0.81 -13.42 -17.98
CA GLN A 253 1.55 -14.19 -16.96
C GLN A 253 2.08 -13.28 -15.85
N TYR A 254 2.51 -12.06 -16.19
CA TYR A 254 2.91 -11.07 -15.21
C TYR A 254 1.74 -10.61 -14.33
N LEU A 255 0.58 -10.28 -14.92
CA LEU A 255 -0.61 -9.86 -14.19
C LEU A 255 -1.12 -10.97 -13.25
N ASP A 256 -1.13 -12.21 -13.72
CA ASP A 256 -1.48 -13.38 -12.91
C ASP A 256 -0.51 -13.56 -11.73
N GLY A 257 0.78 -13.25 -11.93
CA GLY A 257 1.83 -13.41 -10.93
C GLY A 257 1.69 -12.54 -9.66
N TYR A 258 0.81 -11.53 -9.68
CA TYR A 258 0.47 -10.76 -8.48
C TYR A 258 -1.03 -10.62 -8.25
N SER A 259 -1.85 -11.43 -8.93
CA SER A 259 -3.27 -11.53 -8.63
C SER A 259 -3.50 -12.12 -7.25
N VAL A 260 -4.48 -11.56 -6.54
CA VAL A 260 -5.03 -12.11 -5.29
C VAL A 260 -6.54 -12.38 -5.43
N ALA A 261 -7.01 -12.61 -6.65
CA ALA A 261 -8.40 -12.97 -6.95
C ALA A 261 -8.71 -14.43 -6.60
N GLY A 262 -10.00 -14.80 -6.67
CA GLY A 262 -10.46 -16.17 -6.45
C GLY A 262 -10.13 -16.69 -5.05
N ASP A 263 -9.55 -17.88 -4.99
CA ASP A 263 -9.19 -18.63 -3.78
C ASP A 263 -7.73 -18.43 -3.35
N SER A 264 -6.98 -17.55 -4.00
CA SER A 264 -5.55 -17.33 -3.74
C SER A 264 -5.23 -16.99 -2.27
N MET A 265 -6.17 -16.36 -1.55
CA MET A 265 -6.03 -15.99 -0.14
C MET A 265 -6.29 -17.13 0.85
N GLN A 266 -6.66 -18.34 0.40
CA GLN A 266 -6.81 -19.52 1.27
C GLN A 266 -5.50 -19.89 1.98
N ALA A 267 -4.34 -19.49 1.42
CA ALA A 267 -3.03 -19.71 2.04
C ALA A 267 -2.76 -18.78 3.23
N LEU A 268 -3.56 -17.74 3.47
CA LEU A 268 -3.30 -16.72 4.48
C LEU A 268 -3.58 -17.26 5.90
N GLN A 269 -2.55 -17.33 6.74
CA GLN A 269 -2.61 -18.01 8.05
C GLN A 269 -2.90 -17.09 9.25
N ILE A 270 -2.76 -15.77 9.07
CA ILE A 270 -2.98 -14.77 10.12
C ILE A 270 -4.31 -14.05 9.89
N PRO A 271 -4.90 -13.36 10.86
CA PRO A 271 -6.10 -12.58 10.58
C PRO A 271 -5.78 -11.41 9.64
N ALA A 272 -6.68 -11.13 8.70
CA ALA A 272 -6.56 -9.98 7.83
C ALA A 272 -7.91 -9.31 7.54
N THR A 273 -7.89 -8.02 7.21
CA THR A 273 -9.09 -7.30 6.76
C THR A 273 -8.80 -6.56 5.46
N ILE A 274 -9.74 -6.68 4.52
CA ILE A 274 -9.81 -5.91 3.29
C ILE A 274 -10.90 -4.86 3.46
N LEU A 275 -10.52 -3.59 3.45
CA LEU A 275 -11.45 -2.46 3.39
C LEU A 275 -11.48 -1.92 1.96
N THR A 276 -12.65 -1.89 1.33
CA THR A 276 -12.82 -1.29 0.00
C THR A 276 -14.09 -0.44 -0.07
N ALA A 277 -14.27 0.28 -1.16
CA ALA A 277 -15.44 1.12 -1.39
C ALA A 277 -16.18 0.69 -2.66
N ARG A 278 -17.51 0.63 -2.59
CA ARG A 278 -18.37 0.29 -3.73
C ARG A 278 -18.31 1.34 -4.85
N ASP A 279 -18.00 2.59 -4.50
CA ASP A 279 -17.86 3.72 -5.42
C ASP A 279 -16.40 4.00 -5.85
N ASP A 280 -15.48 3.04 -5.65
CA ASP A 280 -14.09 3.14 -6.12
C ASP A 280 -14.05 3.20 -7.67
N PRO A 281 -13.56 4.31 -8.28
CA PRO A 281 -13.52 4.47 -9.73
C PRO A 281 -12.27 3.85 -10.37
N VAL A 282 -11.38 3.25 -9.59
CA VAL A 282 -10.09 2.70 -10.04
C VAL A 282 -10.12 1.17 -9.98
N ILE A 283 -10.54 0.60 -8.85
CA ILE A 283 -10.60 -0.86 -8.66
C ILE A 283 -12.06 -1.32 -8.66
N PRO A 284 -12.49 -2.13 -9.64
CA PRO A 284 -13.87 -2.61 -9.72
C PRO A 284 -14.30 -3.43 -8.51
N ILE A 285 -15.50 -3.16 -8.00
CA ILE A 285 -16.05 -3.89 -6.84
C ILE A 285 -16.28 -5.38 -7.13
N ALA A 286 -16.56 -5.73 -8.39
CA ALA A 286 -16.89 -7.09 -8.80
C ALA A 286 -15.76 -8.09 -8.48
N GLY A 287 -14.49 -7.66 -8.53
CA GLY A 287 -13.36 -8.48 -8.13
C GLY A 287 -13.39 -8.87 -6.65
N PHE A 288 -13.86 -7.98 -5.78
CA PHE A 288 -14.01 -8.26 -4.35
C PHE A 288 -15.19 -9.18 -4.06
N GLU A 289 -16.31 -9.00 -4.76
CA GLU A 289 -17.53 -9.81 -4.56
C GLU A 289 -17.37 -11.28 -5.00
N ARG A 290 -16.34 -11.58 -5.82
CA ARG A 290 -15.98 -12.93 -6.25
C ARG A 290 -14.88 -13.59 -5.41
N LEU A 291 -14.39 -12.94 -4.37
CA LEU A 291 -13.33 -13.52 -3.53
C LEU A 291 -13.83 -14.72 -2.73
N GLU A 292 -13.05 -15.79 -2.72
CA GLU A 292 -13.26 -16.97 -1.88
C GLU A 292 -12.31 -16.87 -0.67
N LEU A 293 -12.81 -16.28 0.41
CA LEU A 293 -11.99 -15.93 1.58
C LEU A 293 -12.03 -17.01 2.67
N PRO A 294 -10.90 -17.29 3.35
CA PRO A 294 -10.92 -18.14 4.54
C PRO A 294 -11.54 -17.39 5.73
N ALA A 295 -11.93 -18.12 6.78
CA ALA A 295 -12.65 -17.56 7.94
C ALA A 295 -11.88 -16.47 8.72
N ASN A 296 -10.57 -16.42 8.58
CA ASN A 296 -9.69 -15.43 9.21
C ASN A 296 -9.50 -14.15 8.36
N VAL A 297 -10.13 -14.05 7.19
CA VAL A 297 -10.07 -12.84 6.35
C VAL A 297 -11.44 -12.18 6.27
N GLU A 298 -11.51 -10.94 6.74
CA GLU A 298 -12.70 -10.10 6.68
C GLU A 298 -12.69 -9.25 5.39
N LEU A 299 -13.79 -9.25 4.65
CA LEU A 299 -14.04 -8.27 3.58
C LEU A 299 -15.10 -7.27 4.03
N ASP A 300 -14.71 -6.00 4.13
CA ASP A 300 -15.57 -4.89 4.50
C ASP A 300 -15.72 -3.92 3.32
N ILE A 301 -16.94 -3.83 2.78
CA ILE A 301 -17.29 -3.01 1.62
C ILE A 301 -18.09 -1.79 2.10
N ALA A 302 -17.43 -0.63 2.11
CA ALA A 302 -18.08 0.64 2.39
C ALA A 302 -18.95 1.09 1.20
N PRO A 303 -20.12 1.72 1.41
CA PRO A 303 -20.91 2.30 0.33
C PRO A 303 -20.21 3.44 -0.40
N TYR A 304 -19.36 4.18 0.32
CA TYR A 304 -18.62 5.34 -0.17
C TYR A 304 -17.16 5.24 0.25
N GLY A 305 -16.27 5.94 -0.44
CA GLY A 305 -14.86 6.02 -0.06
C GLY A 305 -13.94 6.38 -1.22
N GLY A 306 -14.39 6.16 -2.46
CA GLY A 306 -13.55 6.25 -3.65
C GLY A 306 -12.29 5.36 -3.52
N HIS A 307 -11.29 5.61 -4.34
CA HIS A 307 -10.02 4.91 -4.25
C HIS A 307 -9.12 5.51 -3.16
N CYS A 308 -8.99 4.81 -2.03
CA CYS A 308 -8.20 5.23 -0.87
C CYS A 308 -8.55 6.63 -0.34
N GLY A 309 -9.78 7.12 -0.54
CA GLY A 309 -10.21 8.45 -0.12
C GLY A 309 -10.63 8.48 1.33
N PHE A 310 -11.81 7.91 1.60
CA PHE A 310 -12.40 7.78 2.94
C PHE A 310 -12.34 9.09 3.78
N ILE A 311 -12.38 10.25 3.13
CA ILE A 311 -12.27 11.55 3.78
C ILE A 311 -13.56 11.84 4.53
N ARG A 312 -13.45 12.05 5.84
CA ARG A 312 -14.59 12.23 6.76
C ARG A 312 -15.35 13.51 6.45
N ASP A 313 -14.62 14.60 6.33
CA ASP A 313 -15.15 15.96 6.24
C ASP A 313 -14.09 16.93 5.70
N TRP A 314 -14.38 18.23 5.76
CA TRP A 314 -13.51 19.29 5.27
C TRP A 314 -12.21 19.48 6.05
N GLY A 315 -12.05 18.82 7.20
CA GLY A 315 -10.79 18.69 7.92
C GLY A 315 -9.78 17.77 7.23
N MET A 316 -10.17 17.12 6.11
CA MET A 316 -9.33 16.29 5.24
C MET A 316 -8.76 15.03 5.90
N THR A 317 -9.16 14.73 7.14
CA THR A 317 -8.81 13.52 7.89
C THR A 317 -9.54 12.30 7.31
N SER A 318 -8.91 11.13 7.41
CA SER A 318 -9.45 9.91 6.83
C SER A 318 -10.13 9.05 7.88
N TYR A 319 -11.23 8.41 7.49
CA TYR A 319 -11.87 7.37 8.27
C TYR A 319 -10.98 6.12 8.37
N THR A 320 -10.17 5.84 7.33
CA THR A 320 -9.22 4.72 7.32
C THR A 320 -8.21 4.79 8.46
N ASP A 321 -7.82 5.99 8.89
CA ASP A 321 -6.80 6.17 9.93
C ASP A 321 -7.27 5.55 11.26
N ASP A 322 -8.51 5.84 11.67
CA ASP A 322 -9.11 5.26 12.88
C ASP A 322 -9.51 3.80 12.69
N TYR A 323 -9.98 3.44 11.49
CA TYR A 323 -10.34 2.06 11.16
C TYR A 323 -9.15 1.11 11.32
N ILE A 324 -7.97 1.52 10.82
CA ILE A 324 -6.70 0.80 10.98
C ILE A 324 -6.29 0.79 12.44
N ALA A 325 -6.27 1.96 13.10
CA ALA A 325 -5.85 2.08 14.49
C ALA A 325 -6.66 1.19 15.43
N MET A 326 -7.99 1.14 15.30
CA MET A 326 -8.83 0.31 16.16
C MET A 326 -8.58 -1.18 15.99
N ARG A 327 -8.34 -1.65 14.75
CA ARG A 327 -8.00 -3.06 14.49
C ARG A 327 -6.61 -3.41 15.01
N PHE A 328 -5.62 -2.55 14.76
CA PHE A 328 -4.28 -2.74 15.30
C PHE A 328 -4.32 -2.78 16.82
N ASN A 329 -5.06 -1.84 17.44
CA ASN A 329 -5.21 -1.80 18.89
C ASN A 329 -5.85 -3.06 19.45
N ALA A 330 -6.88 -3.61 18.80
CA ALA A 330 -7.49 -4.86 19.21
C ALA A 330 -6.49 -6.04 19.14
N VAL A 331 -5.61 -6.07 18.14
CA VAL A 331 -4.55 -7.09 18.02
C VAL A 331 -3.54 -6.96 19.15
N ALA A 332 -3.09 -5.74 19.49
CA ALA A 332 -2.20 -5.51 20.62
C ALA A 332 -2.84 -5.84 21.97
N ASP A 333 -4.10 -5.47 22.17
CA ASP A 333 -4.83 -5.77 23.41
C ASP A 333 -5.03 -7.29 23.59
N ALA A 334 -5.23 -8.03 22.49
CA ALA A 334 -5.33 -9.49 22.52
C ALA A 334 -3.99 -10.20 22.78
N ALA A 335 -2.86 -9.57 22.43
CA ALA A 335 -1.53 -10.14 22.68
C ALA A 335 -1.09 -10.03 24.16
N GLY A 336 -1.70 -9.13 24.93
CA GLY A 336 -1.32 -8.83 26.32
C GLY A 336 -0.08 -7.92 26.41
N PRO A 337 0.26 -7.41 27.62
CA PRO A 337 1.50 -6.64 27.80
C PRO A 337 2.70 -7.51 27.46
N ALA A 338 3.60 -7.00 26.61
CA ALA A 338 4.87 -7.66 26.32
C ALA A 338 5.63 -7.86 27.65
N GLY A 339 5.68 -9.11 28.10
CA GLY A 339 6.34 -9.53 29.34
C GLY A 339 7.84 -9.39 29.29
#